data_AF-A0AB74M7M6-F1
#
_entry.id   AF-A0AB74M7M6-F1
#
_cell.length_a   1.000
_cell.length_b   1.000
_cell.length_c   1.000
_cell.angle_alpha   90.00
_cell.angle_beta   90.00
_cell.angle_gamma   90.00
#
_symmetry.space_group_name_H-M   'P 1'
#
loop_
_entity.id
_entity.type
_entity.pdbx_description
1 polymer ?
#
loop_
_entity_poly.entity_id
_entity_poly.type
_entity_poly.pdbx_seq_one_letter_code
_entity_poly.pdbx_strand_id
1 'polypeptide(L)'
;GKGTVTDDSGRKALRLEKQPGKLTSWKMFRTVAVEEAKNLLSKGGEIAVRFKIPEGVELVNGQFVFGLYWPVSQWASGATANSMLASFFLQTDASNLNLMYHKGESNAQLGTFGAFDHNWHTVVFRFAGNNSEKVVPVIDDAEQSAFDLVMWTNDGFTADTLTLTDITGAKATYP
;
A
#
# COMPACT_ATOMS: atom_id res chain seq x y z
N GLY A 1 0.03 -16.12 -5.16
CA GLY A 1 1.47 -16.09 -5.47
C GLY A 1 2.22 -17.12 -4.66
N LYS A 2 3.50 -16.85 -4.38
CA LYS A 2 4.44 -17.63 -3.60
C LYS A 2 5.05 -16.72 -2.54
N GLY A 3 5.02 -17.15 -1.28
CA GLY A 3 5.73 -16.50 -0.19
C GLY A 3 6.95 -17.33 0.20
N THR A 4 8.12 -16.72 0.33
CA THR A 4 9.32 -17.42 0.78
C THR A 4 10.06 -16.57 1.80
N VAL A 5 10.35 -17.14 2.96
CA VAL A 5 11.19 -16.48 3.96
C VAL A 5 12.62 -16.52 3.45
N THR A 6 13.23 -15.34 3.29
CA THR A 6 14.61 -15.16 2.82
C THR A 6 15.45 -14.54 3.92
N ASP A 7 16.76 -14.79 3.84
CA ASP A 7 17.75 -14.02 4.57
C ASP A 7 18.24 -12.88 3.68
N ASP A 8 18.28 -11.67 4.21
CA ASP A 8 18.92 -10.53 3.59
C ASP A 8 19.86 -9.88 4.62
N SER A 9 21.15 -10.16 4.45
CA SER A 9 22.22 -9.59 5.28
C SER A 9 22.03 -9.84 6.79
N GLY A 10 21.58 -11.04 7.16
CA GLY A 10 21.33 -11.43 8.55
C GLY A 10 19.97 -11.00 9.10
N ARG A 11 19.10 -10.37 8.29
CA ARG A 11 17.69 -10.10 8.64
C ARG A 11 16.76 -11.01 7.86
N LYS A 12 15.60 -11.33 8.42
CA LYS A 12 14.57 -12.12 7.71
C LYS A 12 13.62 -11.20 6.95
N ALA A 13 13.26 -11.60 5.74
CA ALA A 13 12.23 -10.97 4.92
C ALA A 13 11.28 -12.04 4.37
N LEU A 14 10.05 -11.65 4.04
CA LEU A 14 9.13 -12.49 3.28
C LEU A 14 9.08 -11.98 1.84
N ARG A 15 9.69 -12.70 0.92
CA ARG A 15 9.60 -12.42 -0.53
C ARG A 15 8.25 -12.85 -1.05
N LEU A 16 7.59 -12.00 -1.83
CA LEU A 16 6.22 -12.18 -2.32
C LEU A 16 6.17 -12.07 -3.83
N GLU A 17 6.08 -13.20 -4.50
CA GLU A 17 6.15 -13.24 -5.95
C GLU A 17 4.94 -13.94 -6.57
N LYS A 18 4.68 -13.67 -7.85
CA LYS A 18 3.74 -14.49 -8.62
C LYS A 18 4.31 -15.90 -8.78
N GLN A 19 3.43 -16.88 -8.99
CA GLN A 19 3.88 -18.23 -9.30
C GLN A 19 4.60 -18.23 -10.67
N PRO A 20 5.71 -18.95 -10.85
CA PRO A 20 6.38 -19.03 -12.15
C PRO A 20 5.42 -19.39 -13.27
N GLY A 21 5.47 -18.63 -14.37
CA GLY A 21 4.59 -18.81 -15.53
C GLY A 21 3.12 -18.41 -15.32
N LYS A 22 2.76 -17.78 -14.19
CA LYS A 22 1.40 -17.31 -13.91
C LYS A 22 1.37 -15.82 -13.62
N LEU A 23 0.33 -15.14 -14.12
CA LEU A 23 0.07 -13.72 -13.81
C LEU A 23 -0.89 -13.52 -12.64
N THR A 24 -1.45 -14.60 -12.08
CA THR A 24 -2.39 -14.54 -10.96
C THR A 24 -1.82 -13.70 -9.81
N SER A 25 -2.53 -12.62 -9.47
CA SER A 25 -2.20 -11.71 -8.38
C SER A 25 -2.03 -12.46 -7.06
N TRP A 26 -1.09 -12.01 -6.24
CA TRP A 26 -0.98 -12.45 -4.85
C TRP A 26 -1.69 -11.47 -3.91
N LYS A 27 -2.20 -12.00 -2.80
CA LYS A 27 -2.79 -11.21 -1.71
C LYS A 27 -2.30 -11.78 -0.38
N MET A 28 -1.87 -10.91 0.52
CA MET A 28 -1.83 -11.16 1.96
C MET A 28 -2.90 -10.31 2.59
N PHE A 29 -3.65 -10.85 3.53
CA PHE A 29 -4.73 -10.10 4.14
C PHE A 29 -4.91 -10.47 5.61
N ARG A 30 -5.47 -9.53 6.35
CA ARG A 30 -5.89 -9.73 7.72
C ARG A 30 -7.24 -9.07 7.89
N THR A 31 -8.23 -9.84 8.36
CA THR A 31 -9.48 -9.26 8.84
C THR A 31 -9.18 -8.46 10.10
N VAL A 32 -9.63 -7.22 10.11
CA VAL A 32 -9.42 -6.26 11.18
C VAL A 32 -10.78 -5.92 11.76
N ALA A 33 -10.91 -5.88 13.08
CA ALA A 33 -12.18 -5.49 13.69
C ALA A 33 -12.51 -4.03 13.33
N VAL A 34 -13.79 -3.75 13.08
CA VAL A 34 -14.30 -2.40 12.74
C VAL A 34 -13.82 -1.35 13.75
N GLU A 35 -13.78 -1.71 15.03
CA GLU A 35 -13.34 -0.81 16.10
C GLU A 35 -11.87 -0.38 15.98
N GLU A 36 -11.00 -1.16 15.32
CA GLU A 36 -9.61 -0.76 15.09
C GLU A 36 -9.51 0.35 14.02
N ALA A 37 -10.34 0.31 12.99
CA ALA A 37 -10.43 1.41 12.02
C ALA A 37 -10.95 2.69 12.69
N LYS A 38 -11.96 2.57 13.55
CA LYS A 38 -12.47 3.69 14.37
C LYS A 38 -11.42 4.22 15.33
N ASN A 39 -10.65 3.33 15.97
CA ASN A 39 -9.54 3.72 16.84
C ASN A 39 -8.46 4.48 16.07
N LEU A 40 -8.08 4.02 14.88
CA LEU A 40 -7.07 4.69 14.05
C LEU A 40 -7.50 6.12 13.69
N LEU A 41 -8.76 6.31 13.28
CA LEU A 41 -9.29 7.65 12.96
C LEU A 41 -9.45 8.54 14.20
N SER A 42 -9.93 7.98 15.32
CA SER A 42 -10.22 8.76 16.53
C SER A 42 -8.98 9.09 17.36
N LYS A 43 -8.02 8.17 17.47
CA LYS A 43 -6.82 8.30 18.31
C LYS A 43 -5.56 8.64 17.50
N GLY A 44 -5.62 8.48 16.19
CA GLY A 44 -4.44 8.54 15.33
C GLY A 44 -3.67 7.23 15.38
N GLY A 45 -2.60 7.17 14.59
CA GLY A 45 -1.77 5.98 14.48
C GLY A 45 -1.15 5.87 13.10
N GLU A 46 -0.60 4.69 12.79
CA GLU A 46 0.21 4.49 11.61
C GLU A 46 -0.11 3.18 10.89
N ILE A 47 -0.09 3.22 9.56
CA ILE A 47 0.09 2.03 8.72
C ILE A 47 1.52 2.10 8.20
N ALA A 48 2.37 1.13 8.53
CA ALA A 48 3.79 1.13 8.17
C ALA A 48 4.17 -0.13 7.39
N VAL A 49 4.98 0.05 6.35
CA VAL A 49 5.59 -1.04 5.59
C VAL A 49 7.08 -0.74 5.39
N ARG A 50 7.92 -1.74 5.67
CA ARG A 50 9.33 -1.76 5.27
C ARG A 50 9.52 -2.81 4.19
N PHE A 51 10.07 -2.42 3.05
CA PHE A 51 10.14 -3.28 1.86
C PHE A 51 11.45 -3.08 1.11
N LYS A 52 11.74 -4.00 0.20
CA LYS A 52 12.85 -3.94 -0.75
C LYS A 52 12.40 -4.61 -2.04
N ILE A 53 12.75 -4.04 -3.18
CA ILE A 53 12.71 -4.74 -4.48
C ILE A 53 14.02 -5.53 -4.59
N PRO A 54 13.97 -6.86 -4.81
CA PRO A 54 15.19 -7.68 -4.79
C PRO A 54 16.15 -7.34 -5.94
N GLU A 55 17.43 -7.63 -5.74
CA GLU A 55 18.47 -7.48 -6.76
C GLU A 55 18.15 -8.29 -8.03
N GLY A 56 18.70 -7.86 -9.17
CA GLY A 56 18.64 -8.61 -10.44
C GLY A 56 17.30 -8.47 -11.17
N VAL A 57 16.50 -7.48 -10.82
CA VAL A 57 15.31 -7.07 -11.58
C VAL A 57 15.53 -5.67 -12.14
N GLU A 58 15.24 -5.49 -13.42
CA GLU A 58 15.44 -4.22 -14.10
C GLU A 58 14.23 -3.28 -13.92
N LEU A 59 14.48 -1.98 -14.01
CA LEU A 59 13.43 -0.97 -14.03
C LEU A 59 12.54 -1.16 -15.26
N VAL A 60 11.23 -1.24 -15.02
CA VAL A 60 10.18 -1.25 -16.05
C VAL A 60 9.20 -0.12 -15.77
N ASN A 61 9.00 0.77 -16.75
CA ASN A 61 8.06 1.88 -16.61
C ASN A 61 6.62 1.39 -16.37
N GLY A 62 5.98 1.91 -15.33
CA GLY A 62 4.60 1.61 -14.96
C GLY A 62 4.41 0.27 -14.24
N GLN A 63 5.47 -0.41 -13.82
CA GLN A 63 5.37 -1.70 -13.13
C GLN A 63 5.06 -1.51 -11.64
N PHE A 64 4.13 -2.31 -11.13
CA PHE A 64 3.71 -2.26 -9.73
C PHE A 64 4.66 -3.05 -8.83
N VAL A 65 4.81 -2.57 -7.59
CA VAL A 65 5.45 -3.33 -6.49
C VAL A 65 4.36 -3.99 -5.64
N PHE A 66 3.64 -3.20 -4.85
CA PHE A 66 2.48 -3.65 -4.09
C PHE A 66 1.46 -2.51 -3.91
N GLY A 67 0.26 -2.86 -3.48
CA GLY A 67 -0.78 -1.95 -2.99
C GLY A 67 -1.35 -2.40 -1.65
N LEU A 68 -1.74 -1.40 -0.85
CA LEU A 68 -2.39 -1.50 0.45
C LEU A 68 -3.83 -1.02 0.32
N TYR A 69 -4.77 -1.91 0.58
CA TYR A 69 -6.20 -1.64 0.47
C TYR A 69 -6.92 -2.03 1.76
N TRP A 70 -7.74 -1.13 2.28
CA TRP A 70 -8.53 -1.39 3.46
C TRP A 70 -9.87 -0.65 3.36
N PRO A 71 -10.88 -1.26 2.70
CA PRO A 71 -12.25 -0.77 2.79
C PRO A 71 -12.78 -1.02 4.21
N VAL A 72 -13.49 -0.06 4.79
CA VAL A 72 -14.08 -0.19 6.12
C VAL A 72 -15.59 -0.09 6.05
N SER A 73 -16.28 -1.01 6.71
CA SER A 73 -17.75 -1.10 6.65
C SER A 73 -18.44 0.07 7.38
N GLN A 74 -17.75 0.70 8.33
CA GLN A 74 -18.26 1.82 9.10
C GLN A 74 -17.22 2.93 9.25
N TRP A 75 -17.62 4.15 8.92
CA TRP A 75 -16.85 5.37 9.13
C TRP A 75 -17.40 6.16 10.31
N ALA A 76 -16.51 6.70 11.14
CA ALA A 76 -16.91 7.59 12.25
C ALA A 76 -17.56 8.89 11.75
N SER A 77 -17.16 9.38 10.56
CA SER A 77 -17.71 10.57 9.91
C SER A 77 -19.07 10.36 9.24
N GLY A 78 -19.59 9.12 9.21
CA GLY A 78 -20.83 8.79 8.48
C GLY A 78 -20.65 8.71 6.96
N ALA A 79 -19.41 8.61 6.48
CA ALA A 79 -19.10 8.41 5.06
C ALA A 79 -19.69 7.10 4.48
N THR A 80 -19.70 7.01 3.15
CA THR A 80 -20.21 5.85 2.41
C THR A 80 -19.57 4.55 2.91
N ALA A 81 -20.40 3.58 3.27
CA ALA A 81 -19.95 2.26 3.73
C ALA A 81 -19.00 1.60 2.72
N ASN A 82 -18.00 0.89 3.23
CA ASN A 82 -16.95 0.22 2.45
C ASN A 82 -16.00 1.16 1.71
N SER A 83 -16.00 2.47 2.03
CA SER A 83 -14.99 3.38 1.50
C SER A 83 -13.59 3.04 2.03
N MET A 84 -12.57 3.36 1.23
CA MET A 84 -11.17 2.99 1.49
C MET A 84 -10.51 3.86 2.57
N LEU A 85 -10.20 3.27 3.73
CA LEU A 85 -9.32 3.88 4.73
C LEU A 85 -7.85 3.86 4.27
N ALA A 86 -7.48 2.86 3.49
CA ALA A 86 -6.23 2.79 2.75
C ALA A 86 -6.50 2.35 1.32
N SER A 87 -5.86 3.01 0.36
CA SER A 87 -5.87 2.63 -1.06
C SER A 87 -4.62 3.17 -1.75
N PHE A 88 -3.47 2.76 -1.22
CA PHE A 88 -2.16 3.26 -1.64
C PHE A 88 -1.42 2.20 -2.44
N PHE A 89 -0.61 2.59 -3.40
CA PHE A 89 0.21 1.64 -4.15
C PHE A 89 1.53 2.23 -4.58
N LEU A 90 2.47 1.33 -4.87
CA LEU A 90 3.78 1.66 -5.38
C LEU A 90 3.89 1.29 -6.85
N GLN A 91 4.38 2.21 -7.66
CA GLN A 91 4.56 2.03 -9.09
C GLN A 91 5.80 2.78 -9.56
N THR A 92 6.56 2.16 -10.47
CA THR A 92 7.69 2.82 -11.11
C THR A 92 7.25 3.71 -12.26
N ASP A 93 7.97 4.80 -12.50
CA ASP A 93 7.93 5.55 -13.76
C ASP A 93 9.17 5.19 -14.63
N ALA A 94 9.57 6.09 -15.54
CA ALA A 94 10.75 5.87 -16.39
C ALA A 94 12.10 5.92 -15.64
N SER A 95 12.12 6.34 -14.38
CA SER A 95 13.36 6.49 -13.59
C SER A 95 13.20 6.23 -12.10
N ASN A 96 12.00 6.42 -11.54
CA ASN A 96 11.76 6.48 -10.11
C ASN A 96 10.78 5.42 -9.63
N LEU A 97 10.81 5.18 -8.32
CA LEU A 97 9.73 4.49 -7.59
C LEU A 97 8.83 5.53 -6.92
N ASN A 98 7.52 5.46 -7.16
CA ASN A 98 6.56 6.44 -6.67
C ASN A 98 5.53 5.84 -5.72
N LEU A 99 5.15 6.62 -4.71
CA LEU A 99 3.99 6.36 -3.86
C LEU A 99 2.76 7.02 -4.47
N MET A 100 1.74 6.22 -4.71
CA MET A 100 0.51 6.60 -5.38
C MET A 100 -0.71 6.38 -4.49
N TYR A 101 -1.72 7.21 -4.68
CA TYR A 101 -3.03 7.10 -4.09
C TYR A 101 -4.05 6.72 -5.14
N HIS A 102 -4.72 5.59 -4.96
CA HIS A 102 -5.82 5.12 -5.78
C HIS A 102 -7.13 5.69 -5.23
N LYS A 103 -7.76 6.63 -5.95
CA LYS A 103 -8.94 7.36 -5.44
C LYS A 103 -10.11 7.42 -6.44
N GLY A 104 -10.57 6.25 -6.88
CA GLY A 104 -11.67 6.15 -7.85
C GLY A 104 -11.22 6.56 -9.25
N GLU A 105 -11.74 7.68 -9.77
CA GLU A 105 -11.59 8.03 -11.18
C GLU A 105 -10.18 8.50 -11.59
N SER A 106 -9.36 8.97 -10.64
CA SER A 106 -8.00 9.42 -10.94
C SER A 106 -7.01 9.16 -9.82
N ASN A 107 -5.91 8.49 -10.13
CA ASN A 107 -4.83 8.29 -9.16
C ASN A 107 -4.06 9.60 -8.93
N ALA A 108 -3.48 9.77 -7.75
CA ALA A 108 -2.58 10.89 -7.44
C ALA A 108 -1.24 10.39 -6.94
N GLN A 109 -0.15 11.07 -7.28
CA GLN A 109 1.15 10.80 -6.67
C GLN A 109 1.23 11.52 -5.32
N LEU A 110 1.59 10.79 -4.27
CA LEU A 110 1.75 11.34 -2.90
C LEU A 110 3.22 11.66 -2.58
N GLY A 111 4.16 11.04 -3.30
CA GLY A 111 5.59 11.22 -3.09
C GLY A 111 6.41 10.27 -3.97
N THR A 112 7.73 10.31 -3.79
CA THR A 112 8.67 9.45 -4.51
C THR A 112 9.75 8.94 -3.55
N PHE A 113 10.21 7.72 -3.79
CA PHE A 113 11.40 7.15 -3.13
C PHE A 113 12.68 7.59 -3.86
N GLY A 114 12.54 8.35 -4.96
CA GLY A 114 13.65 8.75 -5.82
C GLY A 114 13.94 7.71 -6.90
N ALA A 115 15.17 7.72 -7.41
CA ALA A 115 15.62 6.82 -8.46
C ALA A 115 15.38 5.36 -8.05
N PHE A 116 14.94 4.53 -9.00
CA PHE A 116 14.75 3.11 -8.77
C PHE A 116 16.05 2.46 -8.31
N ASP A 117 15.98 1.73 -7.19
CA ASP A 117 17.09 1.00 -6.62
C ASP A 117 16.63 -0.31 -5.95
N HIS A 118 17.57 -0.98 -5.28
CA HIS A 118 17.34 -2.22 -4.54
C HIS A 118 17.61 -2.05 -3.04
N ASN A 119 17.50 -0.83 -2.53
CA ASN A 119 17.67 -0.55 -1.11
C ASN A 119 16.40 -0.94 -0.33
N TRP A 120 16.57 -1.01 0.99
CA TRP A 120 15.42 -1.09 1.88
C TRP A 120 14.80 0.29 2.03
N HIS A 121 13.50 0.38 1.79
CA HIS A 121 12.71 1.58 1.99
C HIS A 121 11.67 1.40 3.10
N THR A 122 11.21 2.52 3.64
CA THR A 122 10.06 2.59 4.54
C THR A 122 8.99 3.52 3.98
N VAL A 123 7.73 3.13 4.17
CA VAL A 123 6.58 4.01 3.97
C VAL A 123 5.65 3.90 5.16
N VAL A 124 5.28 5.06 5.71
CA VAL A 124 4.36 5.18 6.84
C VAL A 124 3.24 6.15 6.47
N PHE A 125 2.01 5.80 6.80
CA PHE A 125 0.84 6.68 6.68
C PHE A 125 0.39 7.08 8.08
N ARG A 126 0.66 8.33 8.47
CA ARG A 126 0.29 8.87 9.78
C ARG A 126 -1.12 9.45 9.75
N PHE A 127 -1.98 8.93 10.60
CA PHE A 127 -3.33 9.43 10.82
C PHE A 127 -3.32 10.40 12.01
N ALA A 128 -3.87 11.59 11.81
CA ALA A 128 -3.81 12.67 12.79
C ALA A 128 -4.67 12.43 14.06
N GLY A 129 -5.61 11.50 14.02
CA GLY A 129 -6.57 11.29 15.09
C GLY A 129 -7.69 12.33 15.08
N ASN A 130 -8.48 12.38 16.17
CA ASN A 130 -9.64 13.26 16.33
C ASN A 130 -10.68 13.16 15.20
N ASN A 131 -10.80 11.96 14.60
CA ASN A 131 -11.62 11.67 13.43
C ASN A 131 -11.22 12.48 12.18
N SER A 132 -9.98 12.98 12.11
CA SER A 132 -9.46 13.63 10.92
C SER A 132 -9.22 12.61 9.81
N GLU A 133 -9.69 12.94 8.61
CA GLU A 133 -9.43 12.19 7.38
C GLU A 133 -8.11 12.59 6.71
N LYS A 134 -7.34 13.48 7.36
CA LYS A 134 -6.02 13.90 6.91
C LYS A 134 -4.98 12.85 7.26
N VAL A 135 -4.18 12.49 6.25
CA VAL A 135 -3.07 11.54 6.35
C VAL A 135 -1.77 12.21 5.89
N VAL A 136 -0.68 11.95 6.62
CA VAL A 136 0.67 12.39 6.24
C VAL A 136 1.48 11.15 5.82
N PRO A 137 1.88 11.01 4.54
CA PRO A 137 2.83 10.00 4.14
C PRO A 137 4.23 10.37 4.63
N VAL A 138 5.00 9.36 5.01
CA VAL A 138 6.41 9.47 5.36
C VAL A 138 7.16 8.44 4.55
N ILE A 139 8.10 8.88 3.73
CA ILE A 139 8.92 8.04 2.85
C ILE A 139 10.35 8.16 3.35
N ASP A 140 10.97 7.04 3.75
CA ASP A 140 12.34 7.00 4.26
C ASP A 140 12.62 8.10 5.30
N ASP A 141 11.74 8.16 6.31
CA ASP A 141 11.75 9.14 7.41
C ASP A 141 11.49 10.60 7.01
N ALA A 142 11.26 10.90 5.72
CA ALA A 142 10.90 12.23 5.23
C ALA A 142 9.37 12.39 5.08
N GLU A 143 8.80 13.35 5.80
CA GLU A 143 7.39 13.71 5.64
C GLU A 143 7.09 14.26 4.26
N GLN A 144 5.98 13.80 3.68
CA GLN A 144 5.43 14.28 2.43
C GLN A 144 4.26 15.23 2.70
N SER A 145 3.74 15.84 1.64
CA SER A 145 2.54 16.69 1.77
C SER A 145 1.35 15.87 2.27
N ALA A 146 0.67 16.40 3.29
CA ALA A 146 -0.55 15.81 3.80
C ALA A 146 -1.66 15.84 2.73
N PHE A 147 -2.55 14.85 2.77
CA PHE A 147 -3.73 14.77 1.90
C PHE A 147 -4.95 14.31 2.70
N ASP A 148 -6.14 14.64 2.19
CA ASP A 148 -7.39 14.14 2.75
C ASP A 148 -7.82 12.86 2.03
N LEU A 149 -8.31 11.88 2.79
CA LEU A 149 -8.89 10.67 2.24
C LEU A 149 -10.14 11.01 1.40
N VAL A 150 -10.22 10.40 0.23
CA VAL A 150 -11.37 10.44 -0.66
C VAL A 150 -12.21 9.19 -0.43
N MET A 151 -13.51 9.38 -0.23
CA MET A 151 -14.46 8.28 -0.07
C MET A 151 -14.81 7.67 -1.41
N TRP A 152 -14.38 6.43 -1.61
CA TRP A 152 -14.69 5.64 -2.80
C TRP A 152 -14.63 4.14 -2.47
N THR A 153 -15.37 3.33 -3.23
CA THR A 153 -15.49 1.88 -3.03
C THR A 153 -14.87 1.10 -4.19
N ASN A 154 -14.43 -0.13 -3.91
CA ASN A 154 -13.95 -1.06 -4.92
C ASN A 154 -14.35 -2.49 -4.53
N ASP A 155 -15.16 -3.13 -5.38
CA ASP A 155 -15.71 -4.46 -5.10
C ASP A 155 -14.66 -5.59 -5.16
N GLY A 156 -13.42 -5.28 -5.57
CA GLY A 156 -12.29 -6.22 -5.57
C GLY A 156 -11.69 -6.50 -4.18
N PHE A 157 -12.15 -5.80 -3.13
CA PHE A 157 -11.67 -5.92 -1.76
C PHE A 157 -12.81 -6.15 -0.77
N THR A 158 -12.58 -7.04 0.19
CA THR A 158 -13.53 -7.35 1.27
C THR A 158 -13.49 -6.27 2.33
N ALA A 159 -14.66 -5.80 2.76
CA ALA A 159 -14.79 -4.88 3.89
C ALA A 159 -14.05 -5.37 5.14
N ASP A 160 -13.54 -4.43 5.93
CA ASP A 160 -12.85 -4.66 7.21
C ASP A 160 -11.64 -5.61 7.09
N THR A 161 -11.02 -5.63 5.93
CA THR A 161 -9.87 -6.49 5.64
C THR A 161 -8.73 -5.66 5.06
N LEU A 162 -7.65 -5.51 5.84
CA LEU A 162 -6.42 -4.92 5.34
C LEU A 162 -5.75 -5.93 4.38
N THR A 163 -5.54 -5.49 3.14
CA THR A 163 -5.01 -6.32 2.05
C THR A 163 -3.75 -5.70 1.48
N LEU A 164 -2.68 -6.50 1.43
CA LEU A 164 -1.47 -6.24 0.66
C LEU A 164 -1.51 -7.11 -0.60
N THR A 165 -1.26 -6.53 -1.78
CA THR A 165 -1.35 -7.25 -3.06
C THR A 165 -0.40 -6.68 -4.09
N ASP A 166 -0.01 -7.46 -5.10
CA ASP A 166 0.63 -6.93 -6.32
C ASP A 166 -0.37 -6.27 -7.30
N ILE A 167 -1.63 -6.11 -6.90
CA ILE A 167 -2.68 -5.31 -7.56
C ILE A 167 -3.27 -5.98 -8.80
N THR A 168 -2.42 -6.43 -9.73
CA THR A 168 -2.86 -6.83 -11.08
C THR A 168 -2.66 -8.31 -11.35
N GLY A 169 -3.68 -8.93 -11.94
CA GLY A 169 -3.60 -10.26 -12.55
C GLY A 169 -3.19 -10.26 -14.02
N ALA A 170 -2.95 -9.08 -14.61
CA ALA A 170 -2.81 -8.89 -16.06
C ALA A 170 -1.37 -8.59 -16.51
N LYS A 171 -0.48 -8.21 -15.60
CA LYS A 171 0.92 -7.84 -15.89
C LYS A 171 1.86 -8.42 -14.86
N ALA A 172 3.15 -8.48 -15.21
CA ALA A 172 4.21 -8.75 -14.25
C ALA A 172 4.32 -7.60 -13.22
N THR A 173 4.84 -7.92 -12.04
CA THR A 173 5.05 -7.00 -10.92
C THR A 173 6.39 -7.34 -10.27
N TYR A 174 6.96 -6.40 -9.53
CA TYR A 174 8.20 -6.67 -8.82
C TYR A 174 7.98 -7.73 -7.72
N PRO A 175 8.94 -8.66 -7.51
CA PRO A 175 8.88 -9.68 -6.44
C PRO A 175 9.13 -9.16 -5.03
#